data_AF-R2S4N5-F1
#
_entry.id   AF-R2S4N5-F1
#
_cell.length_a   1.000
_cell.length_b   1.000
_cell.length_c   1.000
_cell.angle_alpha   90.00
_cell.angle_beta   90.00
_cell.angle_gamma   90.00
#
_symmetry.space_group_name_H-M   'P 1'
#
loop_
_entity.id
_entity.type
_entity.pdbx_description
1 polymer ?
#
loop_
_entity_poly.entity_id
_entity_poly.type
_entity_poly.pdbx_seq_one_letter_code
_entity_poly.pdbx_strand_id
1 'polypeptide(L)'
;MKHHYASIFYFSSRKVDLPQEKKYDGSGFTRGSSTIPRKQNLEKEGEIVHLAEKNRINIVITNGILMALYLALTILVSPVASGPIQFRISESLNHLVVFNRKYLWGVLGGVIIYNAIFGMGILDVVFGGGQTLLALGMTALLQNKVKNIKIRLALNVLFFSVSMALIAVMLYLTAALPFWITYAWLAASEAIIMTISAPLMYYLDQRLHFEKTV
;
A
#
# COMPACT_ATOMS: atom_id res chain seq x y z
N MET A 1 -11.98 1.36 33.96
CA MET A 1 -10.82 1.68 33.09
C MET A 1 -10.13 0.38 32.68
N LYS A 2 -10.40 -0.11 31.47
CA LYS A 2 -9.58 -1.10 30.76
C LYS A 2 -10.16 -1.32 29.35
N HIS A 3 -9.25 -1.38 28.36
CA HIS A 3 -9.41 -1.79 26.96
C HIS A 3 -9.88 -0.74 25.93
N HIS A 4 -8.91 -0.18 25.19
CA HIS A 4 -9.10 0.51 23.90
C HIS A 4 -7.85 0.38 23.00
N TYR A 5 -7.43 -0.86 22.70
CA TYR A 5 -6.41 -1.14 21.66
C TYR A 5 -6.70 -2.50 21.01
N ALA A 6 -7.72 -2.58 20.16
CA ALA A 6 -8.03 -3.81 19.43
C ALA A 6 -8.76 -3.57 18.08
N SER A 7 -8.48 -2.47 17.37
CA SER A 7 -9.20 -2.13 16.13
C SER A 7 -8.32 -1.92 14.90
N ILE A 8 -7.03 -2.29 14.93
CA ILE A 8 -6.12 -2.10 13.78
C ILE A 8 -6.02 -3.34 12.86
N PHE A 9 -6.51 -4.52 13.26
CA PHE A 9 -6.15 -5.77 12.58
C PHE A 9 -7.24 -6.53 11.81
N TYR A 10 -8.48 -6.03 11.74
CA TYR A 10 -9.54 -6.72 10.99
C TYR A 10 -10.32 -5.73 10.12
N PHE A 11 -9.93 -5.58 8.85
CA PHE A 11 -10.81 -4.92 7.89
C PHE A 11 -10.59 -5.36 6.44
N SER A 12 -10.97 -6.61 6.14
CA SER A 12 -11.53 -6.96 4.83
C SER A 12 -12.27 -8.31 4.90
N SER A 13 -13.34 -8.35 5.69
CA SER A 13 -14.49 -9.19 5.38
C SER A 13 -15.63 -8.23 5.13
N ARG A 14 -15.98 -8.02 3.86
CA ARG A 14 -17.30 -7.46 3.54
C ARG A 14 -18.30 -8.37 4.25
N LYS A 15 -19.08 -7.82 5.20
CA LYS A 15 -20.37 -8.42 5.55
C LYS A 15 -21.17 -8.42 4.26
N VAL A 16 -21.22 -9.57 3.60
CA VAL A 16 -22.28 -9.87 2.64
C VAL A 16 -23.46 -10.21 3.53
N ASP A 17 -24.49 -9.36 3.51
CA ASP A 17 -25.73 -9.65 4.21
C ASP A 17 -26.31 -10.94 3.63
N LEU A 18 -26.18 -12.03 4.38
CA LEU A 18 -26.86 -13.28 4.08
C LEU A 18 -28.36 -13.00 4.07
N PRO A 19 -29.11 -13.39 3.02
CA PRO A 19 -30.56 -13.25 3.03
C PRO A 19 -31.10 -14.02 4.22
N GLN A 20 -31.77 -13.32 5.13
CA GLN A 20 -32.38 -13.90 6.32
C GLN A 20 -33.34 -15.03 5.90
N GLU A 21 -33.14 -16.21 6.48
CA GLU A 21 -33.96 -17.39 6.25
C GLU A 21 -35.42 -17.07 6.59
N LYS A 22 -36.28 -16.95 5.57
CA LYS A 22 -37.73 -16.84 5.79
C LYS A 22 -38.19 -18.13 6.47
N LYS A 23 -38.70 -18.02 7.70
CA LYS A 23 -39.46 -19.09 8.37
C LYS A 23 -40.63 -19.48 7.45
N TYR A 24 -40.52 -20.64 6.81
CA TYR A 24 -41.62 -21.25 6.08
C TYR A 24 -42.58 -21.89 7.08
N ASP A 25 -43.80 -21.33 7.14
CA ASP A 25 -44.94 -21.93 7.83
C ASP A 25 -45.36 -23.22 7.11
N GLY A 26 -45.50 -24.29 7.89
CA GLY A 26 -45.63 -25.67 7.44
C GLY A 26 -47.06 -26.05 7.05
N SER A 27 -47.68 -25.33 6.12
CA SER A 27 -48.98 -25.75 5.55
C SER A 27 -49.02 -25.56 4.03
N GLY A 28 -48.64 -26.61 3.30
CA GLY A 28 -48.74 -26.62 1.84
C GLY A 28 -47.91 -27.72 1.20
N PHE A 29 -48.34 -28.97 1.31
CA PHE A 29 -47.81 -30.06 0.51
C PHE A 29 -48.28 -29.89 -0.94
N THR A 30 -47.40 -29.43 -1.83
CA THR A 30 -47.53 -29.65 -3.27
C THR A 30 -46.28 -30.34 -3.79
N ARG A 31 -46.49 -31.52 -4.38
CA ARG A 31 -45.51 -32.26 -5.18
C ARG A 31 -45.03 -31.37 -6.33
N GLY A 32 -43.79 -30.91 -6.26
CA GLY A 32 -43.08 -30.26 -7.35
C GLY A 32 -41.61 -30.61 -7.26
N SER A 33 -41.09 -31.28 -8.29
CA SER A 33 -39.67 -31.65 -8.42
C SER A 33 -38.75 -30.44 -8.19
N SER A 34 -37.90 -30.49 -7.17
CA SER A 34 -36.98 -29.38 -6.86
C SER A 34 -35.61 -29.86 -6.37
N THR A 35 -35.05 -30.89 -7.00
CA THR A 35 -33.67 -31.36 -6.71
C THR A 35 -32.57 -30.49 -7.34
N ILE A 36 -32.91 -29.39 -8.02
CA ILE A 36 -31.98 -28.53 -8.77
C ILE A 36 -31.35 -27.33 -7.99
N PRO A 37 -31.90 -26.76 -6.89
CA PRO A 37 -31.33 -25.55 -6.30
C PRO A 37 -29.98 -25.79 -5.60
N ARG A 38 -29.72 -27.02 -5.12
CA ARG A 38 -28.49 -27.31 -4.37
C ARG A 38 -27.25 -27.40 -5.27
N LYS A 39 -27.36 -28.00 -6.47
CA LYS A 39 -26.23 -28.06 -7.43
C LYS A 39 -25.85 -26.68 -7.94
N GLN A 40 -26.84 -25.85 -8.27
CA GLN A 40 -26.58 -24.50 -8.78
C GLN A 40 -25.98 -23.57 -7.72
N ASN A 41 -26.34 -23.75 -6.44
CA ASN A 41 -25.70 -23.04 -5.34
C ASN A 41 -24.26 -23.54 -5.10
N LEU A 42 -24.00 -24.86 -5.21
CA LEU A 42 -22.65 -25.42 -5.07
C LEU A 42 -21.69 -24.99 -6.20
N GLU A 43 -22.19 -24.91 -7.44
CA GLU A 43 -21.41 -24.39 -8.58
C GLU A 43 -21.09 -22.90 -8.41
N LYS A 44 -22.07 -22.09 -7.97
CA LYS A 44 -21.85 -20.67 -7.66
C LYS A 44 -20.91 -20.49 -6.47
N GLU A 45 -21.03 -21.29 -5.42
CA GLU A 45 -20.12 -21.28 -4.27
C GLU A 45 -18.70 -21.65 -4.70
N GLY A 46 -18.54 -22.68 -5.53
CA GLY A 46 -17.25 -23.07 -6.10
C GLY A 46 -16.63 -21.97 -6.97
N GLU A 47 -17.43 -21.32 -7.81
CA GLU A 47 -16.99 -20.19 -8.64
C GLU A 47 -16.56 -18.99 -7.78
N ILE A 48 -17.33 -18.64 -6.74
CA ILE A 48 -17.00 -17.56 -5.80
C ILE A 48 -15.69 -17.86 -5.06
N VAL A 49 -15.50 -19.10 -4.59
CA VAL A 49 -14.27 -19.52 -3.92
C VAL A 49 -13.08 -19.45 -4.89
N HIS A 50 -13.23 -19.95 -6.11
CA HIS A 50 -12.18 -19.90 -7.13
C HIS A 50 -11.81 -18.45 -7.52
N LEU A 51 -12.80 -17.57 -7.68
CA LEU A 51 -12.58 -16.15 -7.93
C LEU A 51 -11.89 -15.45 -6.76
N ALA A 52 -12.27 -15.79 -5.52
CA ALA A 52 -11.64 -15.25 -4.32
C ALA A 52 -10.18 -15.71 -4.19
N GLU A 53 -9.88 -16.99 -4.49
CA GLU A 53 -8.53 -17.54 -4.50
C GLU A 53 -7.66 -16.91 -5.58
N LYS A 54 -8.18 -16.82 -6.81
CA LYS A 54 -7.52 -16.14 -7.94
C LYS A 54 -7.16 -14.69 -7.60
N ASN A 55 -8.07 -13.96 -6.97
CA ASN A 55 -7.81 -12.59 -6.54
C ASN A 55 -6.72 -12.51 -5.45
N ARG A 56 -6.70 -13.44 -4.48
CA ARG A 56 -5.64 -13.49 -3.47
C ARG A 56 -4.27 -13.73 -4.09
N ILE A 57 -4.18 -14.68 -5.03
CA ILE A 57 -2.94 -14.99 -5.75
C ILE A 57 -2.45 -13.75 -6.52
N ASN A 58 -3.35 -13.08 -7.24
CA ASN A 58 -3.00 -11.85 -7.97
C ASN A 58 -2.44 -10.76 -7.05
N ILE A 59 -3.03 -10.55 -5.87
CA ILE A 59 -2.52 -9.55 -4.90
C ILE A 59 -1.09 -9.85 -4.47
N VAL A 60 -0.78 -11.12 -4.19
CA VAL A 60 0.56 -11.54 -3.77
C VAL A 60 1.56 -11.36 -4.91
N ILE A 61 1.21 -11.78 -6.12
CA ILE A 61 2.04 -11.62 -7.32
C ILE A 61 2.32 -10.14 -7.59
N THR A 62 1.28 -9.29 -7.58
CA THR A 62 1.46 -7.85 -7.83
C THR A 62 2.34 -7.20 -6.77
N ASN A 63 2.16 -7.52 -5.48
CA ASN A 63 3.05 -7.02 -4.43
C ASN A 63 4.49 -7.51 -4.59
N GLY A 64 4.70 -8.76 -4.99
CA GLY A 64 6.03 -9.29 -5.31
C GLY A 64 6.71 -8.56 -6.48
N ILE A 65 5.95 -8.26 -7.54
CA ILE A 65 6.44 -7.47 -8.69
C ILE A 65 6.78 -6.04 -8.25
N LEU A 66 5.93 -5.39 -7.45
CA LEU A 66 6.20 -4.04 -6.94
C LEU A 66 7.45 -4.01 -6.06
N MET A 67 7.64 -5.02 -5.21
CA MET A 67 8.83 -5.19 -4.39
C MET A 67 10.09 -5.33 -5.26
N ALA A 68 10.04 -6.19 -6.28
CA ALA A 68 11.15 -6.36 -7.22
C ALA A 68 11.45 -5.08 -8.00
N LEU A 69 10.42 -4.36 -8.45
CA LEU A 69 10.55 -3.10 -9.16
C LEU A 69 11.17 -2.02 -8.26
N TYR A 70 10.75 -1.96 -6.99
CA TYR A 70 11.34 -1.07 -6.00
C TYR A 70 12.83 -1.33 -5.87
N LEU A 71 13.24 -2.59 -5.68
CA LEU A 71 14.65 -2.97 -5.58
C LEU A 71 15.42 -2.61 -6.86
N ALA A 72 14.89 -2.96 -8.03
CA ALA A 72 15.53 -2.68 -9.31
C ALA A 72 15.76 -1.17 -9.52
N LEU A 73 14.75 -0.33 -9.27
CA LEU A 73 14.86 1.12 -9.38
C LEU A 73 15.86 1.70 -8.37
N THR A 74 15.86 1.18 -7.14
CA THR A 74 16.78 1.67 -6.11
C THR A 74 18.23 1.30 -6.41
N ILE A 75 18.47 0.07 -6.87
CA ILE A 75 19.81 -0.41 -7.24
C ILE A 75 20.33 0.32 -8.48
N LEU A 76 19.48 0.55 -9.49
CA LEU A 76 19.86 1.27 -10.71
C LEU A 76 20.34 2.69 -10.41
N VAL A 77 19.76 3.32 -9.39
CA VAL A 77 20.04 4.71 -9.00
C VAL A 77 20.95 4.77 -7.76
N SER A 78 21.45 3.63 -7.27
CA SER A 78 22.26 3.51 -6.05
C SER A 78 23.37 4.56 -5.88
N PRO A 79 24.15 4.95 -6.93
CA PRO A 79 25.18 5.99 -6.77
C PRO A 79 24.62 7.39 -6.50
N VAL A 80 23.37 7.66 -6.88
CA VAL A 80 22.66 8.93 -6.62
C VAL A 80 21.65 8.79 -5.46
N ALA A 81 21.40 7.56 -5.00
CA ALA A 81 20.50 7.25 -3.89
C ALA A 81 21.19 7.23 -2.51
N SER A 82 22.49 7.54 -2.45
CA SER A 82 23.32 7.42 -1.24
C SER A 82 24.04 8.74 -0.92
N GLY A 83 23.97 9.22 0.33
CA GLY A 83 24.68 10.44 0.78
C GLY A 83 23.75 11.54 1.32
N PRO A 84 24.21 12.80 1.41
CA PRO A 84 23.37 13.94 1.81
C PRO A 84 22.28 14.24 0.77
N ILE A 85 22.56 13.88 -0.49
CA ILE A 85 21.72 14.02 -1.67
C ILE A 85 21.23 12.64 -2.08
N GLN A 86 19.99 12.29 -1.72
CA GLN A 86 19.42 10.98 -2.03
C GLN A 86 18.23 11.15 -2.98
N PHE A 87 18.44 10.85 -4.25
CA PHE A 87 17.35 10.73 -5.21
C PHE A 87 16.92 9.27 -5.29
N ARG A 88 15.86 8.94 -4.56
CA ARG A 88 15.30 7.61 -4.58
C ARG A 88 14.11 7.55 -5.52
N ILE A 89 14.37 7.17 -6.78
CA ILE A 89 13.31 7.04 -7.80
C ILE A 89 12.26 6.00 -7.36
N SER A 90 12.67 4.98 -6.61
CA SER A 90 11.75 3.95 -6.10
C SER A 90 10.68 4.49 -5.13
N GLU A 91 10.87 5.65 -4.49
CA GLU A 91 9.83 6.29 -3.68
C GLU A 91 8.66 6.80 -4.54
N SER A 92 8.85 6.98 -5.86
CA SER A 92 7.73 7.25 -6.77
C SER A 92 6.67 6.14 -6.76
N LEU A 93 7.04 4.90 -6.41
CA LEU A 93 6.10 3.79 -6.30
C LEU A 93 5.11 3.97 -5.14
N ASN A 94 5.41 4.82 -4.15
CA ASN A 94 4.46 5.15 -3.09
C ASN A 94 3.18 5.79 -3.62
N HIS A 95 3.23 6.46 -4.78
CA HIS A 95 2.03 6.99 -5.42
C HIS A 95 1.05 5.87 -5.82
N LEU A 96 1.51 4.65 -6.13
CA LEU A 96 0.61 3.50 -6.38
C LEU A 96 -0.23 3.15 -5.16
N VAL A 97 0.36 3.26 -3.98
CA VAL A 97 -0.30 2.96 -2.70
C VAL A 97 -1.41 3.98 -2.43
N VAL A 98 -1.26 5.20 -2.94
CA VAL A 98 -2.34 6.19 -2.93
C VAL A 98 -3.56 5.59 -3.61
N PHE A 99 -3.44 5.04 -4.83
CA PHE A 99 -4.57 4.49 -5.58
C PHE A 99 -5.16 3.23 -4.93
N ASN A 100 -4.31 2.28 -4.55
CA ASN A 100 -4.73 1.02 -3.95
C ASN A 100 -3.85 0.64 -2.75
N ARG A 101 -4.47 0.59 -1.55
CA ARG A 101 -3.78 0.24 -0.30
C ARG A 101 -3.20 -1.17 -0.30
N LYS A 102 -3.69 -2.07 -1.16
CA LYS A 102 -3.16 -3.43 -1.29
C LYS A 102 -1.69 -3.45 -1.72
N TYR A 103 -1.21 -2.39 -2.37
CA TYR A 103 0.17 -2.26 -2.85
C TYR A 103 1.15 -1.78 -1.77
N LEU A 104 0.64 -1.36 -0.60
CA LEU A 104 1.46 -0.90 0.53
C LEU A 104 2.50 -1.95 0.92
N TRP A 105 2.10 -3.22 0.97
CA TRP A 105 2.98 -4.32 1.41
C TRP A 105 4.13 -4.58 0.45
N GLY A 106 3.90 -4.44 -0.86
CA GLY A 106 4.95 -4.59 -1.87
C GLY A 106 6.00 -3.49 -1.77
N VAL A 107 5.55 -2.24 -1.64
CA VAL A 107 6.47 -1.09 -1.52
C VAL A 107 7.21 -1.11 -0.18
N LEU A 108 6.49 -1.32 0.93
CA LEU A 108 7.10 -1.43 2.26
C LEU A 108 8.11 -2.57 2.34
N GLY A 109 7.78 -3.75 1.80
CA GLY A 109 8.70 -4.87 1.73
C GLY A 109 9.93 -4.56 0.87
N GLY A 110 9.76 -3.81 -0.23
CA GLY A 110 10.86 -3.33 -1.07
C GLY A 110 11.82 -2.43 -0.29
N VAL A 111 11.30 -1.47 0.47
CA VAL A 111 12.09 -0.57 1.34
C VAL A 111 12.85 -1.37 2.39
N ILE A 112 12.17 -2.26 3.11
CA ILE A 112 12.76 -3.07 4.18
C ILE A 112 13.87 -3.97 3.63
N ILE A 113 13.63 -4.66 2.52
CA ILE A 113 14.63 -5.55 1.92
C ILE A 113 15.81 -4.76 1.37
N TYR A 114 15.56 -3.63 0.69
CA TYR A 114 16.64 -2.77 0.20
C TYR A 114 17.51 -2.29 1.36
N ASN A 115 16.90 -1.75 2.40
CA ASN A 115 17.61 -1.21 3.57
C ASN A 115 18.33 -2.32 4.34
N ALA A 116 17.79 -3.54 4.38
CA ALA A 116 18.42 -4.68 5.04
C ALA A 116 19.67 -5.18 4.28
N ILE A 117 19.67 -5.13 2.94
CA ILE A 117 20.77 -5.65 2.11
C ILE A 117 21.80 -4.57 1.78
N PHE A 118 21.36 -3.36 1.44
CA PHE A 118 22.17 -2.28 0.89
C PHE A 118 22.25 -1.02 1.78
N GLY A 119 21.43 -0.92 2.82
CA GLY A 119 21.45 0.23 3.74
C GLY A 119 22.54 0.14 4.82
N MET A 120 22.53 1.09 5.75
CA MET A 120 23.41 1.13 6.94
C MET A 120 22.94 0.16 8.05
N GLY A 121 22.45 -1.01 7.68
CA GLY A 121 21.99 -2.06 8.60
C GLY A 121 20.60 -1.81 9.20
N ILE A 122 20.38 -2.32 10.42
CA ILE A 122 19.03 -2.41 11.02
C ILE A 122 18.41 -1.03 11.31
N LEU A 123 19.24 -0.01 11.52
CA LEU A 123 18.77 1.36 11.74
C LEU A 123 18.05 1.89 10.50
N ASP A 124 18.61 1.67 9.31
CA ASP A 124 17.98 2.09 8.04
C ASP A 124 16.66 1.34 7.80
N VAL A 125 16.56 0.08 8.22
CA VAL A 125 15.32 -0.69 8.14
C VAL A 125 14.23 -0.09 9.05
N VAL A 126 14.60 0.26 10.28
CA VAL A 126 13.64 0.80 11.28
C VAL A 126 13.25 2.23 10.93
N PHE A 127 14.20 3.11 10.64
CA PHE A 127 13.93 4.51 10.33
C PHE A 127 13.37 4.68 8.92
N GLY A 128 13.93 4.01 7.91
CA GLY A 128 13.43 4.07 6.54
C GLY A 128 12.09 3.34 6.39
N GLY A 129 11.98 2.09 6.84
CA GLY A 129 10.71 1.36 6.83
C GLY A 129 9.64 2.02 7.71
N GLY A 130 10.02 2.57 8.86
CA GLY A 130 9.14 3.33 9.74
C GLY A 130 8.67 4.64 9.11
N GLN A 131 9.55 5.38 8.45
CA GLN A 131 9.23 6.57 7.67
C GLN A 131 8.19 6.25 6.60
N THR A 132 8.45 5.24 5.76
CA THR A 132 7.53 4.85 4.69
C THR A 132 6.20 4.39 5.26
N LEU A 133 6.20 3.58 6.31
CA LEU A 133 4.99 3.08 6.95
C LEU A 133 4.14 4.21 7.55
N LEU A 134 4.76 5.21 8.17
CA LEU A 134 4.08 6.37 8.71
C LEU A 134 3.50 7.24 7.59
N ALA A 135 4.29 7.54 6.56
CA ALA A 135 3.85 8.37 5.43
C ALA A 135 2.71 7.70 4.66
N LEU A 136 2.87 6.43 4.26
CA LEU A 136 1.84 5.65 3.59
C LEU A 136 0.61 5.42 4.47
N GLY A 137 0.82 5.17 5.77
CA GLY A 137 -0.26 5.00 6.74
C GLY A 137 -1.13 6.26 6.83
N MET A 138 -0.51 7.44 6.93
CA MET A 138 -1.22 8.73 6.92
C MET A 138 -1.95 8.95 5.59
N THR A 139 -1.27 8.75 4.46
CA THR A 139 -1.87 8.84 3.12
C THR A 139 -3.09 7.91 2.99
N ALA A 140 -2.98 6.67 3.47
CA ALA A 140 -4.05 5.70 3.46
C ALA A 140 -5.24 6.16 4.32
N LEU A 141 -5.00 6.70 5.51
CA LEU A 141 -6.08 7.24 6.37
C LEU A 141 -6.79 8.42 5.69
N LEU A 142 -6.05 9.33 5.07
CA LEU A 142 -6.61 10.49 4.37
C LEU A 142 -7.38 10.12 3.10
N GLN A 143 -7.03 9.02 2.42
CA GLN A 143 -7.79 8.50 1.27
C GLN A 143 -9.26 8.22 1.62
N ASN A 144 -9.61 7.89 2.86
CA ASN A 144 -11.01 7.71 3.26
C ASN A 144 -11.78 9.05 3.32
N LYS A 145 -11.08 10.18 3.51
CA LYS A 145 -11.70 11.50 3.68
C LYS A 145 -11.64 12.37 2.43
N VAL A 146 -10.58 12.26 1.64
CA VAL A 146 -10.35 13.08 0.45
C VAL A 146 -10.61 12.25 -0.80
N LYS A 147 -11.68 12.55 -1.56
CA LYS A 147 -12.00 11.82 -2.80
C LYS A 147 -11.20 12.30 -4.02
N ASN A 148 -10.66 13.52 -3.99
CA ASN A 148 -9.94 14.09 -5.12
C ASN A 148 -8.52 13.52 -5.23
N ILE A 149 -8.23 12.86 -6.36
CA ILE A 149 -6.95 12.18 -6.60
C ILE A 149 -5.76 13.14 -6.61
N LYS A 150 -5.93 14.35 -7.18
CA LYS A 150 -4.86 15.35 -7.26
C LYS A 150 -4.44 15.84 -5.88
N ILE A 151 -5.41 16.05 -5.00
CA ILE A 151 -5.16 16.45 -3.60
C ILE A 151 -4.48 15.31 -2.83
N ARG A 152 -4.88 14.06 -3.07
CA ARG A 152 -4.22 12.89 -2.46
C ARG A 152 -2.76 12.74 -2.88
N LEU A 153 -2.43 12.95 -4.15
CA LEU A 153 -1.04 12.93 -4.61
C LEU A 153 -0.24 14.07 -3.97
N ALA A 154 -0.78 15.29 -3.93
CA ALA A 154 -0.11 16.43 -3.30
C ALA A 154 0.15 16.20 -1.79
N LEU A 155 -0.83 15.62 -1.08
CA LEU A 155 -0.66 15.25 0.33
C LEU A 155 0.36 14.13 0.51
N ASN A 156 0.42 13.16 -0.40
CA ASN A 156 1.43 12.12 -0.38
C ASN A 156 2.84 12.71 -0.52
N VAL A 157 3.05 13.64 -1.46
CA VAL A 157 4.33 14.37 -1.57
C VAL A 157 4.67 15.05 -0.25
N LEU A 158 3.72 15.77 0.34
CA LEU A 158 3.94 16.51 1.58
C LEU A 158 4.28 15.57 2.76
N PHE A 159 3.56 14.46 2.92
CA PHE A 159 3.84 13.50 3.99
C PHE A 159 5.22 12.86 3.82
N PHE A 160 5.59 12.50 2.59
CA PHE A 160 6.92 11.94 2.31
C PHE A 160 8.02 12.97 2.59
N SER A 161 7.90 14.19 2.08
CA SER A 161 8.87 15.27 2.34
C SER A 161 9.03 15.60 3.83
N VAL A 162 7.94 15.66 4.60
CA VAL A 162 8.01 15.92 6.05
C VAL A 162 8.62 14.72 6.79
N SER A 163 8.27 13.50 6.37
CA SER A 163 8.75 12.28 7.01
C SER A 163 10.26 12.03 6.80
N MET A 164 10.89 12.73 5.86
CA MET A 164 12.37 12.77 5.72
C MET A 164 13.08 13.29 6.98
N ALA A 165 12.38 13.96 7.89
CA ALA A 165 12.89 14.32 9.20
C ALA A 165 13.40 13.08 9.97
N LEU A 166 12.74 11.92 9.84
CA LEU A 166 13.16 10.68 10.51
C LEU A 166 14.51 10.17 9.98
N ILE A 167 14.72 10.24 8.66
CA ILE A 167 16.00 9.87 8.03
C ILE A 167 17.09 10.88 8.39
N ALA A 168 16.75 12.17 8.45
CA ALA A 168 17.68 13.22 8.89
C ALA A 168 18.12 13.05 10.35
N VAL A 169 17.20 12.66 11.26
CA VAL A 169 17.56 12.32 12.65
C VAL A 169 18.50 11.12 12.68
N MET A 170 18.22 10.08 11.90
CA MET A 170 19.09 8.92 11.82
C MET A 170 20.50 9.30 11.34
N LEU A 171 20.63 10.09 10.26
CA LEU A 171 21.93 10.55 9.77
C LEU A 171 22.66 11.49 10.73
N TYR A 172 21.92 12.30 11.49
CA TYR A 172 22.50 13.09 12.58
C TYR A 172 23.13 12.18 13.65
N LEU A 173 22.45 11.09 14.02
CA LEU A 173 22.93 10.15 15.04
C LEU A 173 24.06 9.23 14.55
N THR A 174 24.02 8.78 13.29
CA THR A 174 24.99 7.81 12.76
C THR A 174 26.21 8.45 12.09
N ALA A 175 26.02 9.55 11.38
CA ALA A 175 27.06 10.21 10.57
C ALA A 175 27.46 11.59 11.10
N ALA A 176 26.90 12.04 12.24
CA ALA A 176 27.16 13.34 12.86
C ALA A 176 26.95 14.54 11.92
N LEU A 177 26.10 14.38 10.89
CA LEU A 177 25.82 15.40 9.89
C LEU A 177 24.87 16.48 10.44
N PRO A 178 24.99 17.75 10.04
CA PRO A 178 24.13 18.83 10.52
C PRO A 178 22.66 18.62 10.14
N PHE A 179 21.80 18.38 11.14
CA PHE A 179 20.40 17.98 10.98
C PHE A 179 19.62 18.87 9.99
N TRP A 180 19.64 20.19 10.17
CA TRP A 180 18.84 21.11 9.36
C TRP A 180 19.24 21.12 7.88
N ILE A 181 20.54 21.03 7.59
CA ILE A 181 21.06 21.02 6.22
C ILE A 181 20.73 19.68 5.55
N THR A 182 20.96 18.58 6.26
CA THR A 182 20.64 17.23 5.78
C THR A 182 19.14 17.07 5.56
N TYR A 183 18.31 17.53 6.48
CA TYR A 183 16.85 17.51 6.32
C TYR A 183 16.41 18.34 5.13
N ALA A 184 16.89 19.59 4.99
CA ALA A 184 16.52 20.45 3.88
C ALA A 184 16.86 19.79 2.53
N TRP A 185 18.03 19.14 2.45
CA TRP A 185 18.43 18.48 1.23
C TRP A 185 17.62 17.21 0.91
N LEU A 186 17.41 16.34 1.90
CA LEU A 186 16.59 15.13 1.74
C LEU A 186 15.13 15.45 1.42
N ALA A 187 14.55 16.42 2.13
CA ALA A 187 13.18 16.85 1.89
C ALA A 187 13.04 17.48 0.48
N ALA A 188 14.05 18.23 0.03
CA ALA A 188 14.06 18.80 -1.32
C ALA A 188 14.20 17.73 -2.40
N SER A 189 15.13 16.77 -2.26
CA SER A 189 15.28 15.68 -3.24
C SER A 189 14.02 14.82 -3.35
N GLU A 190 13.41 14.51 -2.19
CA GLU A 190 12.15 13.79 -2.12
C GLU A 190 11.00 14.57 -2.75
N ALA A 191 10.86 15.86 -2.41
CA ALA A 191 9.82 16.71 -2.99
C ALA A 191 9.93 16.79 -4.51
N ILE A 192 11.15 16.93 -5.04
CA ILE A 192 11.40 16.99 -6.49
C ILE A 192 11.00 15.67 -7.15
N ILE A 193 11.48 14.53 -6.66
CA ILE A 193 11.20 13.24 -7.30
C ILE A 193 9.72 12.87 -7.21
N MET A 194 9.08 13.15 -6.07
CA MET A 194 7.66 12.89 -5.85
C MET A 194 6.77 13.81 -6.67
N THR A 195 7.17 15.07 -6.87
CA THR A 195 6.44 16.02 -7.72
C THR A 195 6.57 15.69 -9.19
N ILE A 196 7.75 15.28 -9.66
CA ILE A 196 7.98 14.86 -11.06
C ILE A 196 7.27 13.54 -11.36
N SER A 197 7.27 12.59 -10.42
CA SER A 197 6.61 11.30 -10.62
C SER A 197 5.09 11.36 -10.47
N ALA A 198 4.52 12.33 -9.74
CA ALA A 198 3.08 12.50 -9.61
C ALA A 198 2.32 12.57 -10.97
N PRO A 199 2.70 13.42 -11.96
CA PRO A 199 2.03 13.46 -13.26
C PRO A 199 2.24 12.19 -14.07
N LEU A 200 3.43 11.55 -13.97
CA LEU A 200 3.70 10.26 -14.59
C LEU A 200 2.75 9.19 -14.05
N MET A 201 2.57 9.12 -12.73
CA MET A 201 1.67 8.17 -12.09
C MET A 201 0.20 8.43 -12.40
N TYR A 202 -0.19 9.71 -12.49
CA TYR A 202 -1.53 10.09 -12.92
C TYR A 202 -1.83 9.63 -14.35
N TYR A 203 -0.86 9.75 -15.27
CA TYR A 203 -1.01 9.26 -16.64
C TYR A 203 -1.04 7.73 -16.71
N LEU A 204 -0.19 7.05 -15.92
CA LEU A 204 -0.19 5.59 -15.80
C LEU A 204 -1.53 5.06 -15.28
N ASP A 205 -2.15 5.72 -14.29
CA ASP A 205 -3.46 5.34 -13.77
C ASP A 205 -4.57 5.43 -14.84
N GLN A 206 -4.55 6.45 -15.71
CA GLN A 206 -5.50 6.55 -16.81
C GLN A 206 -5.39 5.39 -17.83
N ARG A 207 -4.23 4.73 -17.91
CA ARG A 207 -4.00 3.60 -18.82
C ARG A 207 -4.22 2.25 -18.14
N LEU A 208 -3.76 2.11 -16.90
CA LEU A 208 -3.71 0.83 -16.17
C LEU A 208 -4.87 0.64 -15.18
N HIS A 209 -5.64 1.70 -14.89
CA HIS A 209 -6.78 1.69 -13.98
C HIS A 209 -6.47 0.99 -12.65
N PHE A 210 -5.47 1.47 -11.92
CA PHE A 210 -4.92 0.78 -10.74
C PHE A 210 -5.96 0.55 -9.63
N GLU A 211 -7.04 1.33 -9.62
CA GLU A 211 -8.20 1.16 -8.74
C GLU A 211 -8.97 -0.15 -9.00
N LYS A 212 -8.95 -0.67 -10.24
CA LYS A 212 -9.75 -1.84 -10.66
C LYS A 212 -8.93 -3.14 -10.81
N THR A 213 -7.60 -3.07 -10.76
CA THR A 213 -6.73 -4.17 -11.22
C THR A 213 -6.73 -5.38 -10.28
N VAL A 214 -7.13 -5.27 -9.00
CA VAL A 214 -7.12 -6.40 -8.05
C VAL A 214 -8.15 -6.28 -6.92
#